data_AF-A0A352MIK9-F1
#
_entry.id   AF-A0A352MIK9-F1
#
_cell.length_a   1.000
_cell.length_b   1.000
_cell.length_c   1.000
_cell.angle_alpha   90.00
_cell.angle_beta   90.00
_cell.angle_gamma   90.00
#
_symmetry.space_group_name_H-M   'P 1'
#
loop_
_entity.id
_entity.type
_entity.pdbx_description
1 polymer ?
#
loop_
_entity_poly.entity_id
_entity_poly.type
_entity_poly.pdbx_seq_one_letter_code
_entity_poly.pdbx_strand_id
1 'polypeptide(L)'
;TLASISVLIGLIGTVLGMIRAFAALAQSGAPDALALSQGISEALVNTAFGITGSTLSIIAFNYFSSTIDAYTFKIDEAGFSLTQNFAASLKNK
;
A
#
# COMPACT_ATOMS: atom_id res chain seq x y z
N THR A 1 3.13 -5.62 -0.58
CA THR A 1 2.61 -6.05 -1.91
C THR A 1 1.38 -5.26 -2.33
N LEU A 2 0.30 -5.28 -1.56
CA LEU A 2 -0.93 -4.52 -1.86
C LEU A 2 -0.68 -3.00 -2.03
N ALA A 3 0.16 -2.41 -1.17
CA ALA A 3 0.56 -1.00 -1.29
C ALA A 3 1.12 -0.66 -2.68
N SER A 4 2.11 -1.43 -3.16
CA SER A 4 2.74 -1.21 -4.45
C SER A 4 1.79 -1.45 -5.63
N ILE A 5 0.95 -2.49 -5.55
CA ILE A 5 -0.03 -2.81 -6.60
C ILE A 5 -1.09 -1.71 -6.71
N SER A 6 -1.56 -1.16 -5.58
CA SER A 6 -2.56 -0.07 -5.57
C SER A 6 -2.08 1.15 -6.34
N VAL A 7 -0.82 1.55 -6.17
CA VAL A 7 -0.23 2.68 -6.92
C VAL A 7 -0.12 2.35 -8.41
N LEU A 8 0.33 1.14 -8.75
CA LEU A 8 0.46 0.72 -10.15
C LEU A 8 -0.89 0.70 -10.88
N ILE A 9 -1.97 0.29 -10.21
CA ILE A 9 -3.33 0.34 -10.76
C ILE A 9 -3.75 1.80 -11.02
N GLY A 10 -3.49 2.71 -10.08
CA GLY A 10 -3.76 4.15 -10.27
C GLY A 10 -2.99 4.73 -11.45
N LEU A 11 -1.72 4.33 -11.64
CA LEU A 11 -0.89 4.72 -12.77
C LEU A 11 -1.41 4.18 -14.11
N ILE A 12 -1.90 2.94 -14.16
CA ILE A 12 -2.56 2.41 -15.37
C ILE A 12 -3.79 3.27 -15.71
N GLY A 13 -4.57 3.61 -14.68
CA GLY A 13 -5.73 4.48 -14.82
C GLY A 13 -5.40 5.88 -15.36
N THR A 14 -4.24 6.45 -15.00
CA THR A 14 -3.81 7.75 -15.53
C THR A 14 -3.39 7.66 -16.99
N VAL A 15 -2.69 6.60 -17.36
CA VAL A 15 -2.30 6.33 -18.75
C VAL A 15 -3.54 6.21 -19.63
N LEU A 16 -4.57 5.48 -19.18
CA LEU A 16 -5.83 5.36 -19.91
C LEU A 16 -6.54 6.71 -20.07
N GLY A 17 -6.62 7.53 -19.01
CA GLY A 17 -7.22 8.87 -19.08
C GLY A 17 -6.52 9.79 -20.08
N MET A 18 -5.17 9.79 -20.07
CA MET A 18 -4.37 10.58 -21.00
C MET A 18 -4.52 10.09 -22.45
N ILE A 19 -4.59 8.77 -22.69
CA ILE A 19 -4.84 8.23 -24.04
C ILE A 19 -6.18 8.75 -24.59
N ARG A 20 -7.23 8.75 -23.76
CA ARG A 20 -8.56 9.27 -24.17
C ARG A 20 -8.52 10.78 -24.44
N ALA A 21 -7.80 11.53 -23.62
CA ALA A 21 -7.63 12.98 -23.77
C ALA A 21 -6.98 13.33 -25.12
N PHE A 22 -5.89 12.65 -25.47
CA PHE A 22 -5.19 12.88 -26.74
C PHE A 22 -5.96 12.34 -27.95
N ALA A 23 -6.70 11.24 -27.81
CA ALA A 23 -7.57 10.73 -28.87
C ALA A 23 -8.70 11.70 -29.23
N ALA A 24 -9.32 12.34 -28.23
CA ALA A 24 -10.35 13.37 -28.44
C ALA A 24 -9.80 14.63 -29.13
N LEU A 25 -8.56 15.01 -28.79
CA LEU A 25 -7.87 16.12 -29.44
C LEU A 25 -7.53 15.82 -30.91
N ALA A 26 -7.18 14.57 -31.23
CA ALA A 26 -6.86 14.16 -32.60
C ALA A 26 -8.09 14.11 -33.52
N GLN A 27 -9.29 13.83 -32.98
CA GLN A 27 -10.53 13.76 -33.77
C GLN A 27 -11.20 15.12 -34.00
N SER A 28 -10.98 16.12 -33.13
CA SER A 28 -11.74 17.37 -33.16
C SER A 28 -11.26 18.39 -34.18
N GLY A 29 -10.11 18.21 -34.85
CA GLY A 29 -9.60 19.09 -35.91
C GLY A 29 -9.20 20.51 -35.46
N ALA A 30 -9.73 20.98 -34.33
CA ALA A 30 -9.38 22.18 -33.58
C ALA A 30 -9.13 21.80 -32.11
N PRO A 31 -8.30 22.55 -31.35
CA PRO A 31 -7.96 22.19 -29.98
C PRO A 31 -9.19 22.24 -29.05
N ASP A 32 -9.81 21.09 -28.77
CA ASP A 32 -10.84 20.98 -27.74
C ASP A 32 -10.18 20.94 -26.35
N ALA A 33 -9.89 22.14 -25.83
CA ALA A 33 -9.31 22.33 -24.51
C ALA A 33 -10.18 21.75 -23.37
N LEU A 34 -11.50 21.65 -23.59
CA LEU A 34 -12.43 21.13 -22.59
C LEU A 34 -12.25 19.61 -22.44
N ALA A 35 -12.25 18.88 -23.56
CA ALA A 35 -12.03 17.43 -23.59
C ALA A 35 -10.65 17.05 -23.03
N LEU A 36 -9.61 17.83 -23.33
CA LEU A 36 -8.28 17.64 -22.76
C LEU A 36 -8.29 17.82 -21.22
N SER A 37 -8.94 18.88 -20.72
CA SER A 37 -9.02 19.12 -19.28
C SER A 37 -9.76 18.01 -18.52
N GLN A 38 -10.78 17.42 -19.16
CA GLN A 38 -11.53 16.30 -18.59
C GLN A 38 -10.66 15.05 -18.45
N GLY A 39 -9.89 14.69 -19.49
CA GLY A 39 -9.00 13.53 -19.43
C GLY A 39 -7.86 13.69 -18.41
N ILE A 40 -7.35 14.92 -18.23
CA ILE A 40 -6.38 15.24 -17.17
C ILE A 40 -7.04 15.10 -15.78
N SER A 41 -8.27 15.58 -15.62
CA SER A 41 -9.01 15.44 -14.36
C SER A 41 -9.24 13.97 -14.00
N GLU A 42 -9.65 13.14 -14.96
CA GLU A 42 -9.82 11.68 -14.77
C GLU A 42 -8.50 11.01 -14.36
N ALA A 43 -7.37 11.40 -14.97
CA ALA A 43 -6.05 10.91 -14.59
C ALA A 43 -5.67 11.30 -13.15
N LEU A 44 -5.97 12.53 -12.71
CA LEU A 44 -5.70 12.96 -11.34
C LEU A 44 -6.53 12.18 -10.31
N VAL A 45 -7.79 11.88 -10.62
CA VAL A 45 -8.67 11.08 -9.74
C VAL A 45 -8.13 9.65 -9.58
N ASN A 46 -7.68 9.02 -10.68
CA ASN A 46 -7.08 7.68 -10.62
C ASN A 46 -5.78 7.65 -9.79
N THR A 47 -4.97 8.71 -9.87
CA THR A 47 -3.78 8.85 -9.00
C THR A 47 -4.18 8.94 -7.54
N ALA A 48 -5.16 9.79 -7.22
CA ALA A 48 -5.64 9.96 -5.85
C ALA A 48 -6.11 8.63 -5.27
N PHE A 49 -6.92 7.88 -6.02
CA PHE A 49 -7.40 6.56 -5.60
C PHE A 49 -6.25 5.56 -5.37
N GLY A 50 -5.28 5.50 -6.28
CA GLY A 50 -4.12 4.61 -6.15
C GLY A 50 -3.26 4.91 -4.92
N ILE A 51 -3.05 6.19 -4.62
CA ILE A 51 -2.32 6.65 -3.42
C ILE A 51 -3.12 6.31 -2.16
N THR A 52 -4.41 6.64 -2.11
CA THR A 52 -5.25 6.35 -0.95
C THR A 52 -5.26 4.86 -0.61
N GLY A 53 -5.44 3.98 -1.60
CA GLY A 53 -5.38 2.54 -1.39
C GLY A 53 -4.00 2.06 -0.90
N SER A 54 -2.92 2.67 -1.41
CA SER A 54 -1.55 2.35 -0.97
C SER A 54 -1.30 2.75 0.48
N THR A 55 -1.70 3.97 0.86
CA THR A 55 -1.59 4.47 2.23
C THR A 55 -2.32 3.57 3.22
N LEU A 56 -3.57 3.19 2.91
CA LEU A 56 -4.34 2.28 3.76
C LEU A 56 -3.65 0.91 3.92
N SER A 57 -3.10 0.37 2.83
CA SER A 57 -2.38 -0.90 2.89
C SER A 57 -1.11 -0.83 3.73
N ILE A 58 -0.39 0.29 3.71
CA ILE A 58 0.84 0.49 4.52
C ILE A 58 0.47 0.62 6.00
N ILE A 59 -0.58 1.38 6.33
CA ILE A 59 -1.05 1.53 7.71
C ILE A 59 -1.42 0.17 8.29
N ALA A 60 -2.21 -0.62 7.55
CA ALA A 60 -2.59 -1.96 7.96
C ALA A 60 -1.36 -2.87 8.16
N PHE A 61 -0.41 -2.84 7.23
CA PHE A 61 0.81 -3.63 7.35
C PHE A 61 1.62 -3.27 8.60
N ASN A 62 1.81 -1.99 8.88
CA ASN A 62 2.55 -1.55 10.07
C ASN A 62 1.84 -1.96 11.38
N TYR A 63 0.51 -1.88 11.42
CA TYR A 63 -0.27 -2.30 12.57
C TYR A 63 -0.11 -3.81 12.85
N PHE A 64 -0.24 -4.64 11.81
CA PHE A 64 -0.08 -6.09 11.98
C PHE A 64 1.37 -6.48 12.30
N SER A 65 2.36 -5.85 11.67
CA SER A 65 3.78 -6.10 11.97
C SER A 65 4.10 -5.78 13.44
N SER A 66 3.68 -4.61 13.94
CA SER A 66 3.88 -4.26 15.36
C SER A 66 3.20 -5.24 16.31
N THR A 67 2.02 -5.75 15.93
CA THR A 67 1.30 -6.75 16.71
C THR A 67 2.06 -8.09 16.75
N ILE A 68 2.58 -8.54 15.59
CA ILE A 68 3.39 -9.76 15.49
C ILE A 68 4.68 -9.64 16.30
N ASP A 69 5.35 -8.49 16.26
CA ASP A 69 6.56 -8.24 17.04
C ASP A 69 6.27 -8.34 18.54
N ALA A 70 5.14 -7.79 19.01
CA ALA A 70 4.73 -7.90 20.40
C ALA A 70 4.45 -9.35 20.84
N TYR A 71 3.88 -10.18 19.97
CA TYR A 71 3.68 -11.61 20.25
C TYR A 71 5.00 -12.37 20.24
N THR A 72 5.88 -12.09 19.29
CA THR A 72 7.23 -12.68 19.22
C THR A 72 8.01 -12.40 20.50
N PHE A 73 7.99 -11.15 20.97
CA PHE A 73 8.65 -10.76 22.22
C PHE A 73 8.14 -11.55 23.44
N LYS A 74 6.82 -11.75 23.55
CA LYS A 74 6.23 -12.57 24.63
C LYS A 74 6.66 -14.03 24.58
N ILE A 75 6.81 -14.58 23.37
CA ILE A 75 7.28 -15.97 23.18
C ILE A 75 8.73 -16.09 23.63
N ASP A 76 9.58 -15.13 23.27
CA ASP A 76 10.99 -15.11 23.69
C ASP A 76 11.12 -15.00 25.22
N GLU A 77 10.32 -14.14 25.86
CA GLU A 77 10.28 -14.00 27.31
C GLU A 77 9.85 -15.30 28.00
N ALA A 78 8.80 -15.96 27.48
CA ALA A 78 8.34 -17.24 27.98
C ALA A 78 9.44 -18.32 27.84
N GLY A 79 10.12 -18.39 26.69
CA GLY A 79 11.22 -19.33 26.46
C GLY A 79 12.41 -19.10 27.38
N PHE A 80 12.78 -17.83 27.62
CA PHE A 80 13.83 -17.45 28.55
C PHE A 80 13.48 -17.88 29.98
N SER A 81 12.25 -17.57 30.43
CA SER A 81 11.77 -17.95 31.76
C SER A 81 11.76 -19.48 31.96
N LEU A 82 11.38 -20.25 30.93
CA LEU A 82 11.39 -21.70 30.98
C LEU A 82 12.81 -22.23 31.19
N THR A 83 13.75 -21.73 30.39
CA THR A 83 15.16 -22.14 30.44
C THR A 83 15.78 -21.80 31.80
N GLN A 84 15.48 -20.62 32.34
CA GLN A 84 15.94 -20.19 33.65
C GLN A 84 15.37 -21.07 34.78
N ASN A 85 14.08 -21.41 34.71
CA ASN A 85 13.44 -22.29 35.69
C ASN A 85 14.02 -23.72 35.63
N PHE A 86 14.24 -24.27 34.44
CA PHE A 86 14.88 -25.58 34.28
C PHE A 86 16.32 -25.58 34.81
N ALA A 87 17.10 -24.55 34.50
CA ALA A 87 18.46 -24.41 35.02
C ALA A 87 18.49 -24.29 36.56
N ALA A 88 17.55 -23.54 37.14
CA ALA A 88 17.40 -23.43 38.59
C ALA A 88 16.99 -24.78 39.23
N SER A 89 16.12 -25.55 38.58
CA SER A 89 15.72 -26.88 39.05
C SER A 89 16.85 -27.90 39.02
N LEU A 90 17.79 -27.81 38.08
CA LEU A 90 18.95 -28.70 38.00
C LEU A 90 20.01 -28.35 39.05
N LYS A 91 20.14 -27.08 39.43
CA LYS A 91 21.08 -26.64 40.48
C LYS A 91 20.62 -26.99 41.90
N ASN A 92 19.35 -27.33 42.08
CA ASN A 92 18.73 -27.67 43.37
C ASN A 92 18.66 -29.19 43.64
N LYS A 93 19.31 -30.01 42.79
CA LYS A 93 19.61 -31.43 43.05
C LYS A 93 21.12 -31.59 43.24
#